data_AF-A0A0M8W126-F1
#
_entry.id   AF-A0A0M8W126-F1
#
_cell.length_a   1.000
_cell.length_b   1.000
_cell.length_c   1.000
_cell.angle_alpha   90.00
_cell.angle_beta   90.00
_cell.angle_gamma   90.00
#
_symmetry.space_group_name_H-M   'P 1'
#
loop_
_entity.id
_entity.type
_entity.pdbx_description
1 polymer ?
#
loop_
_entity_poly.entity_id
_entity_poly.type
_entity_poly.pdbx_seq_one_letter_code
_entity_poly.pdbx_strand_id
1 'polypeptide(L)' 'MVLTEDDVYLDGLPDEVEVSIGTPLIEVARMLDEPIGDKEFRRGVRLLLEVGAEVAPRMPSELRDLFEELRLAMRGVPVH' A
#
# COMPACT_ATOMS: atom_id res chain seq x y z
N MET A 1 5.48 7.32 -25.45
CA MET A 1 4.78 8.22 -24.52
C MET A 1 4.76 7.49 -23.18
N VAL A 2 5.63 7.92 -22.28
CA VAL A 2 5.71 7.67 -20.82
C VAL A 2 5.49 6.24 -20.32
N LEU A 3 6.54 5.42 -20.42
CA LEU A 3 6.97 4.58 -19.30
C LEU A 3 8.06 5.44 -18.61
N THR A 4 7.98 5.76 -17.31
CA THR A 4 9.13 6.14 -16.42
C THR A 4 8.83 7.16 -15.29
N GLU A 5 7.59 7.49 -14.94
CA GLU A 5 7.35 8.37 -13.75
C GLU A 5 6.92 7.62 -12.49
N ASP A 6 6.23 6.48 -12.61
CA ASP A 6 5.72 5.74 -11.43
C ASP A 6 6.77 4.83 -10.76
N ASP A 7 7.73 4.27 -11.50
CA ASP A 7 8.78 3.40 -10.93
C ASP A 7 9.80 4.18 -10.06
N VAL A 8 9.91 5.50 -10.26
CA VAL A 8 10.91 6.35 -9.59
C VAL A 8 10.56 6.64 -8.13
N TYR A 9 9.29 6.46 -7.72
CA TYR A 9 8.85 6.77 -6.35
C TYR A 9 9.30 5.74 -5.30
N LEU A 10 9.63 4.51 -5.71
CA LEU A 10 10.05 3.45 -4.79
C LEU A 10 11.58 3.40 -4.59
N ASP A 11 12.37 3.69 -5.63
CA ASP A 11 13.84 3.74 -5.57
C ASP A 11 14.39 4.83 -4.63
N GLY A 12 13.54 5.77 -4.19
CA GLY A 12 13.87 6.85 -3.25
C GLY A 12 13.43 6.61 -1.81
N LEU A 13 12.85 5.45 -1.49
CA LEU A 13 12.38 5.16 -0.14
C LEU A 13 13.56 4.82 0.79
N PRO A 14 13.46 5.14 2.09
CA PRO A 14 14.36 4.55 3.08
C PRO A 14 14.25 3.03 3.05
N ASP A 15 15.38 2.31 3.05
CA ASP A 15 15.44 0.84 2.98
C ASP A 15 14.46 0.15 3.95
N GLU A 16 14.35 0.66 5.18
CA GLU A 16 13.45 0.11 6.20
C GLU A 16 11.97 0.22 5.83
N VAL A 17 11.59 1.26 5.08
CA VAL A 17 10.23 1.43 4.57
C VAL A 17 10.01 0.49 3.39
N GLU A 18 10.93 0.50 2.41
CA GLU A 18 10.84 -0.34 1.21
C GLU A 18 10.72 -1.82 1.56
N VAL A 19 11.61 -2.33 2.42
CA VAL A 19 11.62 -3.73 2.86
C VAL A 19 10.32 -4.11 3.56
N SER A 20 9.76 -3.20 4.35
CA SER A 20 8.55 -3.49 5.12
C SER A 20 7.31 -3.53 4.25
N ILE A 21 7.10 -2.52 3.38
CA ILE A 21 5.84 -2.38 2.64
C ILE A 21 5.90 -2.94 1.22
N GLY A 22 7.09 -3.18 0.65
CA GLY A 22 7.24 -3.53 -0.77
C GLY A 22 6.53 -4.83 -1.14
N THR A 23 6.76 -5.91 -0.38
CA THR A 23 6.07 -7.18 -0.63
C THR A 23 4.55 -7.08 -0.43
N PRO A 24 4.02 -6.55 0.69
CA PRO A 24 2.59 -6.33 0.85
C PRO A 24 1.96 -5.47 -0.26
N LEU A 25 2.67 -4.44 -0.73
CA LEU A 25 2.18 -3.55 -1.79
C LEU A 25 2.10 -4.27 -3.14
N ILE A 26 3.13 -5.03 -3.51
CA ILE A 26 3.14 -5.85 -4.73
C ILE A 26 1.99 -6.87 -4.71
N GLU A 27 1.75 -7.51 -3.58
CA GLU A 27 0.66 -8.47 -3.45
C GLU A 27 -0.70 -7.78 -3.61
N VAL A 28 -0.94 -6.63 -2.94
CA VAL A 28 -2.17 -5.85 -3.14
C VAL A 28 -2.35 -5.42 -4.61
N ALA A 29 -1.28 -5.00 -5.28
CA ALA A 29 -1.33 -4.64 -6.70
C ALA A 29 -1.73 -5.84 -7.58
N ARG A 30 -1.15 -7.03 -7.34
CA ARG A 30 -1.56 -8.27 -8.04
C ARG A 30 -3.03 -8.60 -7.83
N MET A 31 -3.56 -8.39 -6.62
CA MET A 31 -4.98 -8.63 -6.33
C MET A 31 -5.92 -7.67 -7.08
N LEU A 32 -5.44 -6.50 -7.54
CA LEU A 32 -6.22 -5.59 -8.38
C LEU A 32 -6.30 -6.08 -9.83
N ASP A 33 -5.25 -6.72 -10.32
CA ASP A 33 -5.16 -7.22 -11.70
C ASP A 33 -5.87 -8.57 -11.89
N GLU A 34 -5.96 -9.37 -10.82
CA GLU A 34 -6.58 -10.69 -10.83
C GLU A 34 -8.06 -10.65 -10.35
N PRO A 35 -8.94 -11.58 -10.80
CA PRO A 35 -10.31 -11.69 -10.31
C PRO A 35 -10.32 -12.30 -8.89
N ILE A 36 -9.79 -11.57 -7.93
CA ILE A 36 -9.76 -11.92 -6.51
C ILE A 36 -11.03 -11.40 -5.84
N GLY A 37 -11.53 -12.15 -4.85
CA GLY A 37 -12.67 -11.73 -4.06
C GLY A 37 -12.40 -10.41 -3.33
N ASP A 38 -13.39 -9.53 -3.29
CA ASP A 38 -13.32 -8.24 -2.60
C ASP A 38 -12.94 -8.39 -1.12
N LYS A 39 -13.32 -9.50 -0.48
CA LYS A 39 -12.92 -9.82 0.90
C LYS A 39 -11.41 -10.05 1.05
N GLU A 40 -10.82 -10.84 0.15
CA GLU A 40 -9.39 -11.14 0.12
C GLU A 40 -8.59 -9.88 -0.19
N PHE A 41 -9.03 -9.08 -1.16
CA PHE A 41 -8.43 -7.78 -1.48
C PHE A 41 -8.41 -6.86 -0.26
N ARG A 42 -9.56 -6.68 0.40
CA ARG A 42 -9.66 -5.84 1.61
C ARG A 42 -8.79 -6.35 2.76
N ARG A 43 -8.62 -7.67 2.88
CA ARG A 43 -7.70 -8.26 3.86
C ARG A 43 -6.25 -7.93 3.52
N GLY A 44 -5.85 -8.04 2.25
CA GLY A 44 -4.53 -7.65 1.78
C GLY A 44 -4.23 -6.18 2.09
N VAL A 45 -5.16 -5.29 1.77
CA VAL A 45 -5.04 -3.85 2.07
C VAL A 45 -4.91 -3.58 3.57
N ARG A 46 -5.66 -4.29 4.43
CA ARG A 46 -5.50 -4.14 5.89
C ARG A 46 -4.11 -4.55 6.37
N LEU A 47 -3.57 -5.65 5.86
CA LEU A 47 -2.22 -6.10 6.22
C LEU A 47 -1.16 -5.09 5.76
N LEU A 48 -1.31 -4.54 4.55
CA LEU A 48 -0.45 -3.45 4.06
C LEU A 48 -0.48 -2.24 5.00
N LEU A 49 -1.68 -1.80 5.42
CA LEU A 49 -1.85 -0.67 6.33
C LEU A 49 -1.28 -0.95 7.74
N GLU A 50 -1.40 -2.17 8.24
CA GLU A 50 -0.82 -2.58 9.53
C GLU A 50 0.71 -2.48 9.50
N VAL A 51 1.35 -3.05 8.48
CA VAL A 51 2.81 -2.98 8.32
C VAL A 51 3.27 -1.54 8.07
N GLY A 52 2.53 -0.79 7.25
CA GLY A 52 2.82 0.62 7.00
C GLY A 52 2.76 1.48 8.27
N ALA A 53 1.87 1.19 9.20
CA ALA A 53 1.77 1.92 10.46
C ALA A 53 3.04 1.78 11.33
N GLU A 54 3.74 0.64 11.27
CA GLU A 54 4.98 0.41 12.02
C GLU A 54 6.14 1.28 11.53
N VAL A 55 6.18 1.56 10.23
CA VAL A 55 7.23 2.38 9.58
C VAL A 55 6.79 3.79 9.22
N ALA A 56 5.54 4.17 9.51
CA ALA A 56 4.97 5.49 9.20
C ALA A 56 5.80 6.70 9.67
N PRO A 57 6.50 6.69 10.82
CA PRO A 57 7.36 7.81 11.22
C PRO A 57 8.54 8.07 10.28
N ARG A 58 8.92 7.07 9.48
CA ARG A 58 10.06 7.09 8.56
C ARG A 58 9.65 7.25 7.10
N MET A 59 8.35 7.09 6.81
CA MET A 59 7.81 7.32 5.48
C MET A 59 7.96 8.80 5.09
N PRO A 60 8.26 9.08 3.81
CA PRO A 60 8.01 10.39 3.23
C PRO A 60 6.58 10.85 3.49
N SER A 61 6.38 12.16 3.66
CA SER A 61 5.07 12.71 4.04
C SER A 61 3.97 12.31 3.05
N GLU A 62 4.26 12.37 1.76
CA GLU A 62 3.31 12.02 0.69
C GLU A 62 2.87 10.55 0.80
N LEU A 63 3.80 9.63 1.00
CA LEU A 63 3.48 8.21 1.16
C LEU A 63 2.66 7.96 2.43
N ARG A 64 3.00 8.65 3.53
CA ARG A 64 2.25 8.55 4.79
C ARG A 64 0.82 9.07 4.63
N ASP A 65 0.64 10.17 3.90
CA ASP A 65 -0.67 10.76 3.65
C ASP A 65 -1.53 9.80 2.80
N LEU A 66 -0.96 9.15 1.78
CA LEU A 66 -1.64 8.11 1.00
C LEU A 66 -2.08 6.91 1.86
N PHE A 67 -1.23 6.44 2.77
CA PHE A 67 -1.60 5.37 3.70
C PHE A 67 -2.74 5.78 4.63
N GLU A 68 -2.76 7.03 5.08
CA GLU A 68 -3.84 7.57 5.90
C GLU A 68 -5.16 7.68 5.11
N GLU A 69 -5.13 8.16 3.88
CA GLU A 69 -6.29 8.20 2.98
C GLU A 69 -6.85 6.80 2.71
N LEU A 70 -5.98 5.84 2.41
CA LEU A 70 -6.37 4.44 2.19
C LEU A 70 -6.99 3.85 3.46
N ARG A 71 -6.41 4.13 4.63
CA ARG A 71 -6.95 3.71 5.93
C ARG A 71 -8.35 4.27 6.17
N LEU A 72 -8.59 5.54 5.81
CA LEU A 72 -9.90 6.18 5.94
C LEU A 72 -10.91 5.56 4.97
N ALA A 73 -10.52 5.34 3.71
CA ALA A 73 -11.37 4.67 2.72
C ALA A 73 -11.81 3.27 3.21
N MET A 74 -10.88 2.51 3.79
CA MET A 74 -11.13 1.16 4.28
C MET A 74 -12.04 1.09 5.53
N ARG A 75 -12.13 2.16 6.33
CA ARG A 75 -13.05 2.22 7.49
C ARG A 75 -14.52 2.30 7.08
N GLY A 76 -14.81 2.79 5.88
CA GLY A 76 -16.18 2.88 5.36
C GLY A 76 -16.74 1.58 4.78
N VAL A 77 -15.94 0.51 4.70
CA VAL A 77 -16.30 -0.68 3.91
C VAL A 77 -16.61 -1.88 4.81
N PRO A 78 -17.90 -2.26 4.99
CA PRO A 78 -18.27 -3.41 5.81
C PRO A 78 -17.85 -4.71 5.12
N VAL A 79 -17.07 -5.54 5.82
CA VAL A 79 -16.69 -6.88 5.35
C VAL A 79 -17.90 -7.79 5.55
N HIS A 80 -18.63 -8.07 4.47
CA HIS A 80 -19.72 -9.04 4.45
C HIS A 80 -19.22 -10.37 3.88
#